data_AF-A0A7S0LUE2-F1
#
_entry.id   AF-A0A7S0LUE2-F1
#
_cell.length_a   1.000
_cell.length_b   1.000
_cell.length_c   1.000
_cell.angle_alpha   90.00
_cell.angle_beta   90.00
_cell.angle_gamma   90.00
#
_symmetry.space_group_name_H-M   'P 1'
#
loop_
_entity.id
_entity.type
_entity.pdbx_description
1 polymer ?
#
loop_
_entity_poly.entity_id
_entity_poly.type
_entity_poly.pdbx_seq_one_letter_code
_entity_poly.pdbx_strand_id
1 'polypeptide(L)'
;MSAELAGMVLKCETTGKLFFSTKEAELHGEETGLKDFSQVSLEEKVWTCEETGKVCFNAQQMDLHKRRVPEAATWREGTIADLKAKQDAAAAGKSDDGLAEMETEEDILLREAGIKPKAKKDAAPPATPVITKESVEQLVDMGFTQLRAEKALVRTSNSGIEAAMNWLVEHLEDADIDEPHSEPPETKSQEEVDTATAAAMSGGAASASSQLTPAEKKAKLDEALAKARAKKAGTSVEEYKQMEMARRELGKETIAAKRQQDEMQRKRDMEARKREKAEFEAERRKLREKIAADNAEKAAKGLLVPAAAPAAKAP
;
A
#
# COMPACT_ATOMS: atom_id res chain seq x y z
N MET A 1 30.88 -0.41 -8.32
CA MET A 1 31.38 -0.32 -6.93
C MET A 1 30.27 0.06 -5.95
N SER A 2 29.02 -0.36 -6.18
CA SER A 2 27.85 0.13 -5.40
C SER A 2 27.10 -0.96 -4.63
N ALA A 3 27.59 -2.21 -4.67
CA ALA A 3 26.97 -3.34 -4.00
C ALA A 3 27.66 -3.74 -2.68
N GLU A 4 28.87 -3.24 -2.40
CA GLU A 4 29.61 -3.54 -1.15
C GLU A 4 29.20 -2.65 0.05
N LEU A 5 28.38 -1.61 -0.18
CA LEU A 5 28.02 -0.60 0.83
C LEU A 5 26.68 -0.86 1.54
N ALA A 6 25.98 -1.94 1.21
CA ALA A 6 24.63 -2.22 1.72
C ALA A 6 24.56 -2.62 3.22
N GLY A 7 25.70 -2.62 3.92
CA GLY A 7 25.79 -2.96 5.36
C GLY A 7 26.38 -1.89 6.27
N MET A 8 26.90 -0.78 5.73
CA MET A 8 27.76 0.15 6.48
C MET A 8 26.96 1.28 7.15
N VAL A 9 27.24 1.57 8.42
CA VAL A 9 26.69 2.71 9.16
C VAL A 9 27.67 3.88 9.12
N LEU A 10 27.19 5.06 8.76
CA LEU A 10 27.98 6.27 8.63
C LEU A 10 27.73 7.19 9.83
N LYS A 11 28.78 7.76 10.42
CA LYS A 11 28.68 8.84 11.42
C LYS A 11 29.19 10.14 10.83
N CYS A 12 28.47 11.23 11.06
CA CYS A 12 29.00 12.56 10.81
C CYS A 12 29.88 12.98 12.00
N GLU A 13 31.14 13.35 11.76
CA GLU A 13 32.08 13.65 12.86
C GLU A 13 31.74 14.93 13.60
N THR A 14 31.17 15.91 12.90
CA THR A 14 30.82 17.22 13.48
C THR A 14 29.53 17.18 14.28
N THR A 15 28.53 16.42 13.82
CA THR A 15 27.20 16.36 14.47
C THR A 15 27.04 15.14 15.36
N GLY A 16 27.84 14.09 15.17
CA GLY A 16 27.73 12.81 15.86
C GLY A 16 26.48 12.00 15.49
N LYS A 17 25.72 12.43 14.47
CA LYS A 17 24.54 11.70 13.99
C LYS A 17 24.96 10.45 13.23
N LEU A 18 24.19 9.37 13.42
CA LEU A 18 24.34 8.11 12.71
C LEU A 18 23.34 8.02 11.56
N PHE A 19 23.80 7.48 10.45
CA PHE A 19 23.04 7.24 9.24
C PHE A 19 23.20 5.78 8.84
N PHE A 20 22.08 5.11 8.62
CA PHE A 20 22.05 3.68 8.33
C PHE A 20 21.94 3.41 6.81
N SER A 21 21.76 4.47 6.03
CA SER A 21 21.76 4.48 4.57
C SER A 21 22.65 5.59 4.02
N THR A 22 23.32 5.31 2.90
CA THR A 22 24.16 6.29 2.19
C THR A 22 23.35 7.49 1.71
N LYS A 23 22.09 7.28 1.31
CA LYS A 23 21.18 8.35 0.87
C LYS A 23 20.85 9.32 2.00
N GLU A 24 20.69 8.83 3.22
CA GLU A 24 20.41 9.68 4.39
C GLU A 24 21.63 10.53 4.75
N ALA A 25 22.83 9.94 4.66
CA ALA A 25 24.07 10.67 4.89
C ALA A 25 24.31 11.75 3.83
N GLU A 26 24.06 11.46 2.55
CA GLU A 26 24.16 12.43 1.45
C GLU A 26 23.20 13.61 1.66
N LEU A 27 21.93 13.35 1.97
CA LEU A 27 20.94 14.40 2.27
C LEU A 27 21.36 15.26 3.46
N HIS A 28 21.84 14.65 4.55
CA HIS A 28 22.35 15.39 5.70
C HIS A 28 23.57 16.24 5.32
N GLY A 29 24.44 15.75 4.45
CA GLY A 29 25.59 16.49 3.94
C GLY A 29 25.20 17.68 3.06
N GLU A 30 24.13 17.55 2.26
CA GLU A 30 23.58 18.65 1.46
C GLU A 30 22.89 19.71 2.33
N GLU A 31 22.12 19.29 3.33
CA GLU A 31 21.39 20.21 4.22
C GLU A 31 22.32 20.98 5.17
N THR A 32 23.33 20.30 5.70
CA THR A 32 24.24 20.89 6.70
C THR A 32 25.54 21.40 6.10
N GLY A 33 25.82 21.08 4.83
CA GLY A 33 27.08 21.39 4.15
C GLY A 33 28.28 20.59 4.67
N LEU A 34 28.05 19.59 5.54
CA LEU A 34 29.09 18.79 6.17
C LEU A 34 29.46 17.58 5.30
N LYS A 35 30.75 17.36 5.08
CA LYS A 35 31.27 16.28 4.22
C LYS A 35 32.06 15.22 4.99
N ASP A 36 32.28 15.43 6.27
CA ASP A 36 33.12 14.57 7.11
C ASP A 36 32.27 13.44 7.70
N PHE A 37 32.19 12.33 6.96
CA PHE A 37 31.55 11.10 7.37
C PHE A 37 32.58 9.99 7.55
N SER A 38 32.60 9.38 8.73
CA SER A 38 33.40 8.18 8.99
C SER A 38 32.51 6.93 9.12
N GLN A 39 33.05 5.79 8.68
CA GLN A 39 32.37 4.51 8.82
C GLN A 39 32.54 4.00 10.24
N VAL A 40 31.48 3.39 10.77
CA VAL A 40 31.46 2.82 12.12
C VAL A 40 31.14 1.34 12.05
N SER A 41 31.87 0.52 12.81
CA SER A 41 31.63 -0.91 12.87
C SER A 41 30.34 -1.22 13.62
N LEU A 42 29.57 -2.20 13.15
CA LEU A 42 28.34 -2.63 13.79
C LEU A 42 28.54 -3.17 15.23
N GLU A 43 29.76 -3.62 15.53
CA GLU A 43 30.16 -4.17 16.84
C GLU A 43 30.57 -3.10 17.85
N GLU A 44 30.70 -1.83 17.42
CA GLU A 44 31.12 -0.77 18.32
C GLU A 44 30.04 -0.49 19.38
N LYS A 45 30.47 -0.42 20.65
CA LYS A 45 29.60 -0.16 21.78
C LYS A 45 29.16 1.29 21.81
N VAL A 46 27.90 1.49 22.13
CA VAL A 46 27.25 2.79 22.06
C VAL A 46 26.27 2.96 23.22
N TRP A 47 26.19 4.19 23.74
CA TRP A 47 25.25 4.56 24.80
C TRP A 47 24.16 5.45 24.23
N THR A 48 22.90 5.04 24.38
CA THR A 48 21.74 5.83 23.96
C THR A 48 21.05 6.41 25.19
N CYS A 49 20.89 7.72 25.23
CA CYS A 49 20.07 8.38 26.25
C CYS A 49 18.59 8.06 26.01
N GLU A 50 17.88 7.58 27.02
CA GLU A 50 16.46 7.21 26.85
C GLU A 50 15.55 8.42 26.68
N GLU A 51 15.88 9.53 27.35
CA GLU A 51 15.06 10.75 27.35
C GLU A 51 15.21 11.56 26.06
N THR A 52 16.42 11.62 25.49
CA THR A 52 16.69 12.44 24.31
C THR A 52 16.87 11.62 23.03
N GLY A 53 17.01 10.30 23.14
CA GLY A 53 17.39 9.43 22.03
C GLY A 53 18.79 9.70 21.49
N LYS A 54 19.58 10.58 22.12
CA LYS A 54 20.91 10.92 21.61
C LYS A 54 21.88 9.78 21.84
N VAL A 55 22.59 9.45 20.77
CA VAL A 55 23.59 8.39 20.73
C VAL A 55 24.97 8.96 21.06
N CYS A 56 25.69 8.34 21.99
CA CYS A 56 27.02 8.72 22.47
C CYS A 56 27.99 7.55 22.36
N PHE A 57 29.20 7.82 21.88
CA PHE A 57 30.25 6.80 21.61
C PHE A 57 31.30 6.69 22.71
N ASN A 58 31.41 7.70 23.57
CA ASN A 58 32.42 7.76 24.61
C ASN A 58 31.83 8.39 25.87
N ALA A 59 32.39 8.04 27.03
CA ALA A 59 32.05 8.62 28.32
C ALA A 59 32.13 10.16 28.31
N GLN A 60 33.08 10.74 27.57
CA GLN A 60 33.18 12.20 27.43
C GLN A 60 31.95 12.82 26.75
N GLN A 61 31.39 12.15 25.72
CA GLN A 61 30.16 12.62 25.06
C GLN A 61 28.94 12.46 25.97
N MET A 62 28.90 11.36 26.73
CA MET A 62 27.87 11.12 27.74
C MET A 62 27.91 12.22 28.81
N ASP A 63 29.08 12.55 29.35
CA ASP A 63 29.24 13.58 30.38
C ASP A 63 28.91 14.98 29.85
N LEU A 64 29.29 15.29 28.61
CA LEU A 64 28.92 16.55 27.97
C LEU A 64 27.40 16.64 27.75
N HIS A 65 26.75 15.52 27.43
CA HIS A 65 25.29 15.45 27.31
C HIS A 65 24.62 15.64 28.67
N LYS A 66 25.08 14.97 29.74
CA LYS A 66 24.59 15.15 31.12
C LYS A 66 24.70 16.61 31.60
N ARG A 67 25.78 17.30 31.22
CA ARG A 67 25.97 18.73 31.54
C ARG A 67 25.01 19.64 30.78
N ARG A 68 24.65 19.29 29.54
CA ARG A 68 23.77 20.11 28.69
C ARG A 68 22.29 19.76 28.88
N VAL A 69 22.00 18.54 29.31
CA VAL A 69 20.67 18.00 29.59
C VAL A 69 20.72 17.29 30.94
N PRO A 70 20.42 17.99 32.04
CA PRO A 70 20.48 17.40 33.39
C PRO A 70 19.42 16.31 33.62
N GLU A 71 18.36 16.28 32.80
CA GLU A 71 17.31 15.26 32.82
C GLU A 71 17.78 13.92 32.22
N ALA A 72 18.91 13.89 31.50
CA ALA A 72 19.47 12.69 30.90
C ALA A 72 20.21 11.80 31.92
N ALA A 73 19.47 11.23 32.86
CA ALA A 73 20.00 10.36 33.91
C ALA A 73 20.14 8.89 33.47
N THR A 74 19.27 8.42 32.58
CA THR A 74 19.18 7.03 32.13
C THR A 74 19.84 6.81 30.78
N TRP A 75 20.63 5.73 30.70
CA TRP A 75 21.46 5.39 29.55
C TRP A 75 21.35 3.89 29.25
N ARG A 76 21.01 3.54 28.01
CA ARG A 76 21.08 2.16 27.53
C ARG A 76 22.38 1.93 26.80
N GLU A 77 23.15 0.95 27.28
CA GLU A 77 24.28 0.39 26.54
C GLU A 77 23.75 -0.61 25.50
N GLY A 78 24.27 -0.52 24.28
CA GLY A 78 23.95 -1.43 23.18
C GLY A 78 25.03 -1.36 22.12
N THR A 79 24.84 -2.12 21.04
CA THR A 79 25.72 -2.06 19.86
C THR A 79 25.05 -1.29 18.72
N ILE A 80 25.84 -0.85 17.74
CA ILE A 80 25.30 -0.24 16.53
C ILE A 80 24.43 -1.24 15.74
N ALA A 81 24.75 -2.54 15.81
CA ALA A 81 23.89 -3.60 15.26
C ALA A 81 22.49 -3.58 15.89
N ASP A 82 22.38 -3.41 17.21
CA ASP A 82 21.09 -3.34 17.90
C ASP A 82 20.29 -2.09 17.51
N LEU A 83 20.98 -0.96 17.29
CA LEU A 83 20.35 0.27 16.83
C LEU A 83 19.86 0.15 15.38
N LYS A 84 20.67 -0.48 14.52
CA LYS A 84 20.29 -0.78 13.13
C LYS A 84 19.09 -1.71 13.10
N ALA A 85 19.11 -2.80 13.87
CA ALA A 85 17.99 -3.74 13.97
C ALA A 85 16.72 -3.06 14.49
N LYS A 86 16.83 -2.14 15.46
CA LYS A 86 15.68 -1.34 15.94
C LYS A 86 15.15 -0.39 14.88
N GLN A 87 16.01 0.24 14.07
CA GLN A 87 15.56 1.13 13.01
C GLN A 87 14.98 0.35 11.83
N ASP A 88 15.57 -0.80 11.48
CA ASP A 88 15.07 -1.72 10.46
C ASP A 88 13.73 -2.35 10.91
N ALA A 89 13.58 -2.68 12.19
CA ALA A 89 12.32 -3.10 12.78
C ALA A 89 11.29 -1.96 12.82
N ALA A 90 11.70 -0.71 13.06
CA ALA A 90 10.83 0.45 12.97
C ALA A 90 10.46 0.81 11.51
N ALA A 91 11.31 0.46 10.54
CA ALA A 91 11.03 0.61 9.11
C ALA A 91 10.14 -0.53 8.60
N ALA A 92 10.31 -1.75 9.10
CA ALA A 92 9.44 -2.90 8.83
C ALA A 92 8.07 -2.76 9.53
N GLY A 93 8.06 -2.23 10.76
CA GLY A 93 6.86 -1.83 11.50
C GLY A 93 6.15 -0.59 10.95
N LYS A 94 6.67 0.02 9.87
CA LYS A 94 5.96 1.04 9.07
C LYS A 94 5.17 0.44 7.90
N SER A 95 5.14 -0.88 7.75
CA SER A 95 4.32 -1.54 6.72
C SER A 95 3.25 -2.50 7.22
N ASP A 96 3.16 -2.85 8.50
CA ASP A 96 2.14 -3.82 8.94
C ASP A 96 1.86 -3.83 10.45
N ASP A 97 1.34 -2.72 11.00
CA ASP A 97 0.34 -2.72 12.09
C ASP A 97 0.08 -1.28 12.58
N GLY A 98 -1.15 -0.81 12.39
CA GLY A 98 -1.60 0.51 12.85
C GLY A 98 -2.09 1.41 11.71
N LEU A 99 -3.41 1.42 11.51
CA LEU A 99 -4.15 2.48 10.83
C LEU A 99 -3.96 3.82 11.58
N ALA A 100 -2.79 4.44 11.44
CA ALA A 100 -2.72 5.89 11.38
C ALA A 100 -3.12 6.24 9.95
N GLU A 101 -4.40 6.59 9.77
CA GLU A 101 -4.91 7.22 8.55
C GLU A 101 -3.91 8.30 8.14
N MET A 102 -3.28 8.13 6.97
CA MET A 102 -2.60 9.23 6.28
C MET A 102 -3.65 10.31 6.13
N GLU A 103 -3.56 11.39 6.91
CA GLU A 103 -4.46 12.53 6.82
C GLU A 103 -4.55 12.92 5.36
N THR A 104 -5.73 12.76 4.78
CA THR A 104 -5.91 13.01 3.35
C THR A 104 -5.70 14.50 3.12
N GLU A 105 -5.26 14.91 1.92
CA GLU A 105 -5.17 16.34 1.59
C GLU A 105 -6.48 17.09 1.86
N GLU A 106 -7.61 16.38 1.87
CA GLU A 106 -8.93 16.89 2.22
C GLU A 106 -9.02 17.28 3.71
N ASP A 107 -8.49 16.48 4.64
CA ASP A 107 -8.53 16.75 6.09
C ASP A 107 -7.69 17.98 6.48
N ILE A 108 -6.53 18.14 5.83
CA ILE A 108 -5.65 19.30 6.02
C ILE A 108 -6.33 20.58 5.52
N LEU A 109 -7.01 20.50 4.37
CA LEU A 109 -7.65 21.66 3.75
C LEU A 109 -8.97 22.06 4.47
N LEU A 110 -9.71 21.11 5.05
CA LEU A 110 -10.89 21.41 5.88
C LEU A 110 -10.50 22.21 7.13
N ARG A 111 -9.36 21.88 7.75
CA ARG A 111 -8.83 22.58 8.92
C ARG A 111 -8.41 24.03 8.60
N GLU A 112 -7.75 24.27 7.47
CA GLU A 112 -7.36 25.62 7.02
C GLU A 112 -8.58 26.49 6.64
N ALA A 113 -9.69 25.87 6.21
CA ALA A 113 -10.95 26.55 5.93
C ALA A 113 -11.82 26.84 7.18
N GLY A 114 -11.33 26.52 8.38
CA GLY A 114 -12.04 26.76 9.64
C GLY A 114 -13.21 25.81 9.91
N ILE A 115 -13.35 24.73 9.15
CA ILE A 115 -14.36 23.69 9.34
C ILE A 115 -13.67 22.49 9.98
N LYS A 116 -13.85 22.32 11.30
CA LYS A 116 -13.32 21.14 11.99
C LYS A 116 -13.94 19.88 11.37
N PRO A 117 -13.13 18.86 11.01
CA PRO A 117 -13.68 17.54 10.70
C PRO A 117 -14.52 17.08 11.90
N LYS A 118 -15.68 16.47 11.65
CA LYS A 118 -16.42 15.81 12.73
C LYS A 118 -15.50 14.74 13.28
N ALA A 119 -15.03 14.95 14.51
CA ALA A 119 -14.43 13.91 15.31
C ALA A 119 -15.31 12.66 15.19
N LYS A 120 -14.77 11.57 14.64
CA LYS A 120 -15.15 10.24 15.10
C LYS A 120 -15.02 10.34 16.62
N LYS A 121 -16.14 10.21 17.33
CA LYS A 121 -16.16 10.25 18.79
C LYS A 121 -15.06 9.32 19.27
N ASP A 122 -14.06 9.89 19.92
CA ASP A 122 -13.36 9.21 20.99
C ASP A 122 -14.44 8.62 21.90
N ALA A 123 -14.58 7.30 21.84
CA ALA A 123 -15.25 6.56 22.89
C ALA A 123 -14.33 6.67 24.11
N ALA A 124 -14.77 7.48 25.07
CA ALA A 124 -14.23 7.46 26.42
C ALA A 124 -14.24 6.01 26.96
N PRO A 125 -13.22 5.57 27.71
CA PRO A 125 -13.21 4.25 28.34
C PRO A 125 -14.06 4.27 29.63
N PRO A 126 -14.45 3.12 30.19
CA PRO A 126 -14.81 1.84 29.59
C PRO A 126 -16.33 1.64 29.73
N ALA A 127 -17.06 1.62 28.62
CA ALA A 127 -18.37 0.98 28.59
C ALA A 127 -18.12 -0.42 28.07
N THR A 128 -18.32 -1.40 28.94
CA THR A 128 -18.21 -2.84 28.67
C THR A 128 -18.64 -3.17 27.23
N PRO A 129 -17.78 -3.85 26.44
CA PRO A 129 -18.15 -4.23 25.08
C PRO A 129 -19.34 -5.19 25.17
N VAL A 130 -20.50 -4.73 24.69
CA VAL A 130 -21.73 -5.51 24.69
C VAL A 130 -21.67 -6.47 23.52
N ILE A 131 -21.75 -7.77 23.81
CA ILE A 131 -21.73 -8.84 22.81
C ILE A 131 -23.12 -9.47 22.73
N THR A 132 -23.55 -9.80 21.52
CA THR A 132 -24.79 -10.55 21.29
C THR A 132 -24.60 -12.03 21.60
N LYS A 133 -25.44 -12.57 22.49
CA LYS A 133 -25.40 -14.00 22.84
C LYS A 133 -25.60 -14.92 21.62
N GLU A 134 -26.46 -14.52 20.68
CA GLU A 134 -26.73 -15.28 19.46
C GLU A 134 -25.48 -15.39 18.57
N SER A 135 -24.69 -14.32 18.43
CA SER A 135 -23.46 -14.36 17.64
C SER A 135 -22.38 -15.23 18.30
N VAL A 136 -22.33 -15.26 19.65
CA VAL A 136 -21.44 -16.17 20.38
C VAL A 136 -21.86 -17.61 20.16
N GLU A 137 -23.16 -17.93 20.31
CA GLU A 137 -23.69 -19.28 20.10
C GLU A 137 -23.45 -19.78 18.68
N GLN A 138 -23.63 -18.93 17.66
CA GLN A 138 -23.37 -19.31 16.28
C GLN A 138 -21.89 -19.60 16.00
N LEU A 139 -20.97 -18.82 16.57
CA LEU A 139 -19.53 -19.10 16.45
C LEU A 139 -19.14 -20.37 17.22
N VAL A 140 -19.79 -20.65 18.35
CA VAL A 140 -19.58 -21.90 19.10
C VAL A 140 -20.11 -23.11 18.34
N ASP A 141 -21.27 -23.00 17.69
CA ASP A 141 -21.83 -24.05 16.82
C ASP A 141 -20.94 -24.33 15.60
N MET A 142 -20.19 -23.32 15.13
CA MET A 142 -19.17 -23.48 14.08
C MET A 142 -17.89 -24.17 14.57
N GLY A 143 -17.76 -24.43 15.88
CA GLY A 143 -16.64 -25.15 16.48
C GLY A 143 -15.57 -24.26 17.12
N PHE A 144 -15.80 -22.95 17.25
CA PHE A 144 -14.91 -22.08 18.01
C PHE A 144 -15.21 -22.17 19.52
N THR A 145 -14.18 -22.01 20.36
CA THR A 145 -14.41 -21.96 21.81
C THR A 145 -15.11 -20.66 22.18
N GLN A 146 -15.91 -20.70 23.24
CA GLN A 146 -16.67 -19.53 23.71
C GLN A 146 -15.77 -18.31 23.97
N LEU A 147 -14.58 -18.54 24.54
CA LEU A 147 -13.58 -17.49 24.80
C LEU A 147 -13.11 -16.80 23.52
N ARG A 148 -12.83 -17.58 22.47
CA ARG A 148 -12.39 -17.04 21.17
C ARG A 148 -13.51 -16.25 20.51
N ALA A 149 -14.74 -16.78 20.52
CA ALA A 149 -15.92 -16.13 19.98
C ALA A 149 -16.20 -14.77 20.66
N GLU A 150 -16.14 -14.73 22.01
CA GLU A 150 -16.27 -13.50 22.78
C GLU A 150 -15.16 -12.50 22.43
N LYS A 151 -13.89 -12.93 22.40
CA LYS A 151 -12.75 -12.06 22.07
C LYS A 151 -12.89 -11.44 20.67
N ALA A 152 -13.33 -12.22 19.70
CA ALA A 152 -13.56 -11.77 18.33
C ALA A 152 -14.69 -10.74 18.23
N LEU A 153 -15.78 -10.95 18.97
CA LEU A 153 -16.92 -10.03 18.97
C LEU A 153 -16.61 -8.73 19.73
N VAL A 154 -15.79 -8.79 20.80
CA VAL A 154 -15.25 -7.58 21.44
C VAL A 154 -14.39 -6.81 20.47
N ARG A 155 -13.45 -7.49 19.79
CA ARG A 155 -12.47 -6.82 18.94
C ARG A 155 -13.08 -6.22 17.68
N THR A 156 -14.16 -6.80 17.19
CA THR A 156 -14.95 -6.32 16.05
C THR A 156 -16.13 -5.43 16.45
N SER A 157 -16.27 -5.09 17.75
CA SER A 157 -17.33 -4.24 18.28
C SER A 157 -18.75 -4.67 17.85
N ASN A 158 -19.01 -5.98 17.84
CA ASN A 158 -20.30 -6.56 17.43
C ASN A 158 -20.76 -6.13 16.02
N SER A 159 -19.82 -5.92 15.08
CA SER A 159 -20.09 -5.53 13.68
C SER A 159 -20.67 -6.67 12.81
N GLY A 160 -21.09 -7.77 13.43
CA GLY A 160 -21.63 -8.96 12.77
C GLY A 160 -20.70 -10.19 12.84
N ILE A 161 -21.28 -11.36 12.58
CA ILE A 161 -20.61 -12.67 12.68
C ILE A 161 -19.49 -12.83 11.64
N GLU A 162 -19.69 -12.33 10.41
CA GLU A 162 -18.66 -12.40 9.35
C GLU A 162 -17.38 -11.66 9.73
N ALA A 163 -17.52 -10.46 10.34
CA ALA A 163 -16.38 -9.68 10.81
C ALA A 163 -15.65 -10.41 11.95
N ALA A 164 -16.39 -10.96 12.90
CA ALA A 164 -15.81 -11.75 13.99
C ALA A 164 -15.12 -13.03 13.47
N MET A 165 -15.68 -13.69 12.45
CA MET A 165 -15.07 -14.86 11.83
C MET A 165 -13.77 -14.49 11.12
N ASN A 166 -13.74 -13.39 10.37
CA ASN A 166 -12.51 -12.94 9.71
C ASN A 166 -11.41 -12.65 10.73
N TRP A 167 -11.76 -11.95 11.82
CA TRP A 167 -10.82 -11.69 12.90
C TRP A 167 -10.33 -12.98 13.57
N LEU A 168 -11.23 -13.94 13.82
CA LEU A 168 -10.86 -15.25 14.38
C LEU A 168 -9.82 -15.91 13.49
N VAL A 169 -10.11 -16.09 12.20
CA VAL A 169 -9.23 -16.77 11.23
C VAL A 169 -7.83 -16.15 11.20
N GLU A 170 -7.74 -14.82 11.30
CA GLU A 170 -6.46 -14.09 11.32
C GLU A 170 -5.66 -14.30 12.62
N HIS A 171 -6.32 -14.63 13.74
CA HIS A 171 -5.71 -14.69 15.09
C HIS A 171 -5.80 -16.08 15.75
N LEU A 172 -6.25 -17.13 15.03
CA LEU A 172 -6.47 -18.48 15.59
C LEU A 172 -5.20 -19.15 16.13
N GLU A 173 -4.03 -18.73 15.64
CA GLU A 173 -2.70 -19.27 15.98
C GLU A 173 -2.00 -18.47 17.09
N ASP A 174 -2.60 -17.38 17.56
CA ASP A 174 -1.99 -16.52 18.58
C ASP A 174 -2.13 -17.16 19.98
N ALA A 175 -1.04 -17.17 20.74
CA ALA A 175 -1.00 -17.76 22.07
C ALA A 175 -1.89 -17.02 23.10
N ASP A 176 -2.30 -15.79 22.80
CA ASP A 176 -3.15 -14.96 23.64
C ASP A 176 -4.65 -15.21 23.39
N ILE A 177 -5.02 -15.97 22.35
CA ILE A 177 -6.43 -16.19 21.98
C ILE A 177 -7.17 -17.08 22.99
N ASP A 178 -6.45 -17.94 23.72
CA ASP A 178 -6.97 -18.82 24.76
C ASP A 178 -6.77 -18.24 26.19
N GLU A 179 -6.26 -17.01 26.31
CA GLU A 179 -6.08 -16.34 27.60
C GLU A 179 -7.43 -15.78 28.11
N PRO A 180 -7.80 -16.02 29.37
CA PRO A 180 -9.08 -15.52 29.91
C PRO A 180 -9.11 -13.98 29.92
N HIS A 181 -10.23 -13.41 29.47
CA HIS A 181 -10.41 -11.95 29.40
C HIS A 181 -10.25 -11.29 30.77
N SER A 182 -9.52 -10.17 30.82
CA SER A 182 -9.32 -9.41 32.07
C SER A 182 -10.62 -8.74 32.58
N GLU A 183 -11.63 -8.60 31.74
CA GLU A 183 -12.93 -7.97 32.03
C GLU A 183 -14.07 -8.77 31.38
N PRO A 184 -15.00 -9.36 32.14
CA PRO A 184 -16.07 -10.17 31.54
C PRO A 184 -16.97 -9.29 30.65
N PRO A 185 -17.18 -9.65 29.36
CA PRO A 185 -18.06 -8.87 28.49
C PRO A 185 -19.52 -8.98 28.92
N GLU A 186 -20.27 -7.89 28.81
CA GLU A 186 -21.71 -7.92 29.06
C GLU A 186 -22.44 -8.57 27.87
N THR A 187 -22.92 -9.79 28.06
CA THR A 187 -23.75 -10.50 27.07
C THR A 187 -25.19 -9.99 27.16
N LYS A 188 -25.69 -9.39 26.07
CA LYS A 188 -27.09 -8.92 25.95
C LYS A 188 -27.79 -9.61 24.77
N SER A 189 -29.11 -9.73 24.86
CA SER A 189 -29.96 -10.33 23.81
C SER A 189 -30.13 -9.39 22.61
N GLN A 190 -30.28 -9.97 21.41
CA GLN A 190 -30.39 -9.27 20.12
C GLN A 190 -31.44 -8.14 20.14
N GLU A 191 -32.56 -8.34 20.84
CA GLU A 191 -33.65 -7.35 20.92
C GLU A 191 -33.28 -6.03 21.63
N GLU A 192 -32.28 -6.03 22.53
CA GLU A 192 -31.84 -4.81 23.22
C GLU A 192 -30.78 -4.02 22.45
N VAL A 193 -30.03 -4.68 21.56
CA VAL A 193 -29.04 -4.00 20.69
C VAL A 193 -29.70 -3.39 19.45
N ASP A 194 -30.80 -3.99 18.98
CA ASP A 194 -31.59 -3.47 17.85
C ASP A 194 -32.40 -2.22 18.23
N THR A 195 -32.87 -2.10 19.47
CA THR A 195 -33.54 -0.88 19.97
C THR A 195 -32.56 0.27 20.20
N ALA A 196 -31.31 0.00 20.58
CA ALA A 196 -30.26 1.02 20.73
C ALA A 196 -29.68 1.50 19.39
N THR A 197 -29.61 0.63 18.38
CA THR A 197 -29.13 0.98 17.03
C THR A 197 -30.22 1.58 16.13
N ALA A 198 -31.49 1.18 16.30
CA ALA A 198 -32.62 1.79 15.60
C ALA A 198 -32.92 3.24 16.09
N ALA A 199 -32.73 3.53 17.38
CA ALA A 199 -32.84 4.89 17.92
C ALA A 199 -31.73 5.84 17.43
N ALA A 200 -30.59 5.30 16.97
CA ALA A 200 -29.49 6.08 16.40
C ALA A 200 -29.70 6.45 14.91
N MET A 201 -30.71 5.87 14.24
CA MET A 201 -30.94 6.03 12.79
C MET A 201 -32.31 6.68 12.44
N SER A 202 -33.10 7.15 13.41
CA SER A 202 -34.32 7.92 13.12
C SER A 202 -34.73 8.85 14.28
N GLY A 203 -34.52 10.15 14.13
CA GLY A 203 -35.12 11.18 15.00
C GLY A 203 -34.29 12.45 15.18
N GLY A 204 -34.65 13.53 14.47
CA GLY A 204 -34.02 14.84 14.57
C GLY A 204 -34.74 15.86 15.47
N ALA A 205 -34.26 17.12 15.35
CA ALA A 205 -34.70 18.41 15.95
C ALA A 205 -33.97 18.80 17.25
N ALA A 206 -33.38 19.99 17.43
CA ALA A 206 -33.49 21.26 16.72
C ALA A 206 -32.23 22.13 16.96
N SER A 207 -31.80 22.90 15.95
CA SER A 207 -31.47 24.33 16.14
C SER A 207 -31.34 25.02 14.79
N ALA A 208 -32.04 26.14 14.65
CA ALA A 208 -32.17 26.93 13.44
C ALA A 208 -30.90 27.74 13.15
N SER A 209 -30.38 27.68 11.91
CA SER A 209 -30.00 28.85 11.10
C SER A 209 -29.32 28.45 9.78
N SER A 210 -29.76 29.10 8.70
CA SER A 210 -29.16 29.28 7.37
C SER A 210 -29.09 28.10 6.37
N GLN A 211 -29.87 28.29 5.32
CA GLN A 211 -30.07 27.47 4.15
C GLN A 211 -28.84 27.49 3.24
N LEU A 212 -28.31 26.31 2.89
CA LEU A 212 -27.51 26.06 1.68
C LEU A 212 -27.71 24.57 1.35
N THR A 213 -28.03 24.29 0.09
CA THR A 213 -28.23 22.91 -0.37
C THR A 213 -26.91 22.13 -0.28
N PRO A 214 -26.93 20.80 -0.12
CA PRO A 214 -25.71 19.98 -0.09
C PRO A 214 -24.81 20.17 -1.32
N ALA A 215 -25.40 20.46 -2.49
CA ALA A 215 -24.68 20.74 -3.73
C ALA A 215 -23.89 22.06 -3.68
N GLU A 216 -24.46 23.11 -3.10
CA GLU A 216 -23.78 24.42 -2.98
C GLU A 216 -22.66 24.39 -1.94
N LYS A 217 -22.79 23.55 -0.91
CA LYS A 217 -21.71 23.35 0.08
C LYS A 217 -20.51 22.64 -0.55
N LYS A 218 -20.75 21.65 -1.42
CA LYS A 218 -19.69 20.96 -2.17
C LYS A 218 -18.99 21.91 -3.15
N ALA A 219 -19.75 22.71 -3.90
CA ALA A 219 -19.19 23.69 -4.82
C ALA A 219 -18.33 24.76 -4.10
N LYS A 220 -18.78 25.24 -2.93
CA LYS A 220 -18.01 26.21 -2.12
C LYS A 220 -16.76 25.59 -1.49
N LEU A 221 -16.80 24.32 -1.13
CA LEU A 221 -15.62 23.59 -0.66
C LEU A 221 -14.60 23.44 -1.81
N ASP A 222 -15.02 22.95 -2.98
CA ASP A 222 -14.16 22.80 -4.15
C ASP A 222 -13.54 24.15 -4.60
N GLU A 223 -14.30 25.24 -4.50
CA GLU A 223 -13.81 26.60 -4.78
C GLU A 223 -12.77 27.08 -3.76
N ALA A 224 -12.97 26.81 -2.46
CA ALA A 224 -12.01 27.13 -1.41
C ALA A 224 -10.70 26.32 -1.57
N LEU A 225 -10.81 25.02 -1.90
CA LEU A 225 -9.67 24.16 -2.19
C LEU A 225 -8.86 24.66 -3.40
N ALA A 226 -9.55 25.08 -4.48
CA ALA A 226 -8.89 25.65 -5.66
C ALA A 226 -8.16 26.97 -5.35
N LYS A 227 -8.75 27.82 -4.48
CA LYS A 227 -8.15 29.09 -4.08
C LYS A 227 -6.93 28.92 -3.17
N ALA A 228 -6.93 27.92 -2.29
CA ALA A 228 -5.78 27.57 -1.46
C ALA A 228 -4.61 27.01 -2.30
N ARG A 229 -4.91 26.10 -3.23
CA ARG A 229 -3.91 25.52 -4.15
C ARG A 229 -3.29 26.55 -5.10
N ALA A 230 -4.08 27.49 -5.62
CA ALA A 230 -3.58 28.60 -6.46
C ALA A 230 -2.66 29.57 -5.69
N LYS A 231 -3.02 29.93 -4.45
CA LYS A 231 -2.17 30.75 -3.58
C LYS A 231 -0.82 30.08 -3.28
N LYS A 232 -0.82 28.77 -3.07
CA LYS A 232 0.42 27.99 -2.84
C LYS A 232 1.28 27.87 -4.10
N ALA A 233 0.66 27.83 -5.28
CA ALA A 233 1.34 27.80 -6.57
C ALA A 233 1.77 29.20 -7.09
N GLY A 234 1.43 30.28 -6.38
CA GLY A 234 1.76 31.65 -6.78
C GLY A 234 1.14 32.10 -8.11
N THR A 235 0.13 31.38 -8.61
CA THR A 235 -0.51 31.55 -9.92
C THR A 235 -2.00 31.82 -9.75
N SER A 236 -2.64 32.40 -10.76
CA SER A 236 -4.08 32.69 -10.71
C SER A 236 -4.89 31.38 -10.55
N VAL A 237 -6.07 31.46 -9.92
CA VAL A 237 -6.98 30.29 -9.78
C VAL A 237 -7.35 29.70 -11.15
N GLU A 238 -7.40 30.52 -12.18
CA GLU A 238 -7.71 30.11 -13.55
C GLU A 238 -6.52 29.42 -14.20
N GLU A 239 -5.29 29.91 -13.97
CA GLU A 239 -4.06 29.29 -14.45
C GLU A 239 -3.84 27.92 -13.80
N TYR A 240 -4.09 27.79 -12.49
CA TYR A 240 -4.03 26.51 -11.80
C TYR A 240 -5.05 25.51 -12.35
N LYS A 241 -6.29 25.95 -12.61
CA LYS A 241 -7.32 25.11 -13.25
C LYS A 241 -6.90 24.68 -14.66
N GLN A 242 -6.29 25.56 -15.45
CA GLN A 242 -5.79 25.24 -16.78
C GLN A 242 -4.63 24.26 -16.73
N MET A 243 -3.67 24.43 -15.81
CA MET A 243 -2.57 23.48 -15.60
C MET A 243 -3.06 22.11 -15.15
N GLU A 244 -4.03 22.05 -14.23
CA GLU A 244 -4.62 20.80 -13.76
C GLU A 244 -5.45 20.11 -14.85
N MET A 245 -6.17 20.87 -15.69
CA MET A 245 -6.84 20.33 -16.88
C MET A 245 -5.82 19.80 -17.90
N ALA A 246 -4.78 20.57 -18.21
CA ALA A 246 -3.72 20.17 -19.13
C ALA A 246 -2.99 18.90 -18.65
N ARG A 247 -2.72 18.76 -17.35
CA ARG A 247 -2.11 17.55 -16.78
C ARG A 247 -3.02 16.32 -16.93
N ARG A 248 -4.33 16.49 -16.75
CA ARG A 248 -5.32 15.41 -16.94
C ARG A 248 -5.49 15.05 -18.42
N GLU A 249 -5.52 16.04 -19.30
CA GLU A 249 -5.59 15.83 -20.74
C GLU A 249 -4.32 15.16 -21.26
N LEU A 250 -3.14 15.60 -20.84
CA LEU A 250 -1.87 14.94 -21.17
C LEU A 250 -1.83 13.49 -20.66
N GLY A 251 -2.36 13.23 -19.46
CA GLY A 251 -2.51 11.85 -18.95
C GLY A 251 -3.44 10.99 -19.81
N LYS A 252 -4.57 11.54 -20.26
CA LYS A 252 -5.50 10.85 -21.17
C LYS A 252 -4.89 10.63 -22.55
N GLU A 253 -4.20 11.63 -23.09
CA GLU A 253 -3.54 11.57 -24.40
C GLU A 253 -2.39 10.58 -24.41
N THR A 254 -1.56 10.54 -23.37
CA THR A 254 -0.48 9.54 -23.26
C THR A 254 -1.01 8.12 -23.21
N ILE A 255 -2.10 7.87 -22.46
CA ILE A 255 -2.76 6.56 -22.41
C ILE A 255 -3.38 6.23 -23.78
N ALA A 256 -4.07 7.19 -24.42
CA ALA A 256 -4.66 7.00 -25.74
C ALA A 256 -3.60 6.73 -26.82
N ALA A 257 -2.49 7.48 -26.81
CA ALA A 257 -1.36 7.31 -27.71
C ALA A 257 -0.70 5.94 -27.51
N LYS A 258 -0.51 5.49 -26.27
CA LYS A 258 0.01 4.14 -25.98
C LYS A 258 -0.92 3.05 -26.52
N ARG A 259 -2.24 3.19 -26.31
CA ARG A 259 -3.23 2.25 -26.84
C ARG A 259 -3.23 2.21 -28.38
N GLN A 260 -3.08 3.36 -29.03
CA GLN A 260 -2.94 3.43 -30.49
C GLN A 260 -1.65 2.81 -30.99
N GLN A 261 -0.52 3.01 -30.30
CA GLN A 261 0.76 2.38 -30.64
C GLN A 261 0.67 0.86 -30.51
N ASP A 262 0.10 0.34 -29.41
CA ASP A 262 -0.10 -1.09 -29.20
C ASP A 262 -1.02 -1.70 -30.27
N GLU A 263 -2.10 -1.00 -30.65
CA GLU A 263 -2.99 -1.46 -31.72
C GLU A 263 -2.30 -1.46 -33.09
N MET A 264 -1.53 -0.42 -33.41
CA MET A 264 -0.74 -0.38 -34.64
C MET A 264 0.32 -1.48 -34.68
N GLN A 265 0.98 -1.76 -33.54
CA GLN A 265 1.96 -2.83 -33.44
C GLN A 265 1.29 -4.19 -33.63
N ARG A 266 0.16 -4.46 -32.98
CA ARG A 266 -0.62 -5.69 -33.19
C ARG A 266 -1.06 -5.85 -34.65
N LYS A 267 -1.47 -4.76 -35.30
CA LYS A 267 -1.82 -4.79 -36.74
C LYS A 267 -0.63 -5.14 -37.60
N ARG A 268 0.54 -4.52 -37.37
CA ARG A 268 1.79 -4.84 -38.07
C ARG A 268 2.19 -6.30 -37.87
N ASP A 269 2.12 -6.82 -36.65
CA ASP A 269 2.45 -8.20 -36.34
C ASP A 269 1.50 -9.19 -37.02
N MET A 270 0.20 -8.88 -37.03
CA MET A 270 -0.81 -9.70 -37.72
C MET A 270 -0.64 -9.67 -39.24
N GLU A 271 -0.29 -8.52 -39.81
CA GLU A 271 0.00 -8.39 -41.24
C GLU A 271 1.30 -9.11 -41.63
N ALA A 272 2.35 -9.02 -40.80
CA ALA A 272 3.59 -9.76 -40.98
C ALA A 272 3.34 -11.28 -41.00
N ARG A 273 2.58 -11.80 -40.02
CA ARG A 273 2.19 -13.22 -40.00
C ARG A 273 1.39 -13.64 -41.23
N LYS A 274 0.48 -12.78 -41.71
CA LYS A 274 -0.29 -13.04 -42.94
C LYS A 274 0.62 -13.05 -44.17
N ARG A 275 1.58 -12.12 -44.23
CA ARG A 275 2.55 -12.04 -45.32
C ARG A 275 3.45 -13.27 -45.36
N GLU A 276 4.02 -13.68 -44.23
CA GLU A 276 4.83 -14.89 -44.14
C GLU A 276 4.03 -16.14 -44.54
N LYS A 277 2.78 -16.26 -44.08
CA LYS A 277 1.89 -17.36 -44.48
C LYS A 277 1.61 -17.34 -45.99
N ALA A 278 1.35 -16.18 -46.57
CA ALA A 278 1.11 -16.04 -48.01
C ALA A 278 2.36 -16.34 -48.85
N GLU A 279 3.53 -15.92 -48.39
CA GLU A 279 4.83 -16.23 -49.01
C GLU A 279 5.08 -17.74 -48.97
N PHE A 280 4.88 -18.39 -47.82
CA PHE A 280 5.00 -19.85 -47.68
C PHE A 280 4.02 -20.60 -48.60
N GLU A 281 2.75 -20.16 -48.68
CA GLU A 281 1.76 -20.77 -49.57
C GLU A 281 2.12 -20.57 -51.06
N ALA A 282 2.66 -19.41 -51.42
CA ALA A 282 3.14 -19.13 -52.78
C ALA A 282 4.36 -19.99 -53.14
N GLU A 283 5.30 -20.18 -52.21
CA GLU A 283 6.44 -21.08 -52.41
C GLU A 283 6.00 -22.54 -52.54
N ARG A 284 5.08 -22.98 -51.69
CA ARG A 284 4.48 -24.31 -51.77
C ARG A 284 3.75 -24.52 -53.10
N ARG A 285 3.08 -23.50 -53.62
CA ARG A 285 2.45 -23.53 -54.95
C ARG A 285 3.49 -23.67 -56.05
N LYS A 286 4.55 -22.86 -56.04
CA LYS A 286 5.67 -22.97 -57.01
C LYS A 286 6.32 -24.35 -56.98
N LEU A 287 6.52 -24.93 -55.80
CA LEU A 287 7.07 -26.28 -55.67
C LEU A 287 6.14 -27.34 -56.26
N ARG A 288 4.83 -27.24 -56.00
CA ARG A 288 3.83 -28.13 -56.59
C ARG A 288 3.79 -28.04 -58.12
N GLU A 289 3.86 -26.83 -58.68
CA GLU A 289 3.90 -26.61 -60.13
C GLU A 289 5.16 -27.23 -60.75
N LYS A 290 6.33 -27.10 -60.09
CA LYS A 290 7.58 -27.77 -60.53
C LYS A 290 7.47 -29.29 -60.51
N ILE A 291 6.90 -29.87 -59.44
CA ILE A 291 6.69 -31.32 -59.34
C ILE A 291 5.72 -31.79 -60.44
N ALA A 292 4.64 -31.04 -60.70
CA ALA A 292 3.70 -31.37 -61.76
C ALA A 292 4.35 -31.33 -63.16
N ALA A 293 5.21 -30.34 -63.42
CA ALA A 293 5.96 -30.23 -64.67
C ALA A 293 6.95 -31.39 -64.86
N ASP A 294 7.74 -31.72 -63.83
CA ASP A 294 8.68 -32.85 -63.87
C ASP A 294 7.94 -34.19 -64.04
N ASN A 295 6.80 -34.37 -63.35
CA ASN A 295 5.95 -35.55 -63.53
C ASN A 295 5.36 -35.62 -64.96
N ALA A 296 4.95 -34.50 -65.53
CA ALA A 296 4.44 -34.44 -66.91
C ALA A 296 5.56 -34.74 -67.94
N GLU A 297 6.77 -34.23 -67.72
CA GLU A 297 7.93 -34.51 -68.56
C GLU A 297 8.32 -36.00 -68.48
N LYS A 298 8.35 -36.57 -67.28
CA LYS A 298 8.58 -38.02 -67.06
C LYS A 298 7.49 -38.87 -67.71
N ALA A 299 6.24 -38.45 -67.65
CA ALA A 299 5.14 -39.14 -68.33
C ALA A 299 5.32 -39.09 -69.85
N ALA A 300 5.66 -37.92 -70.41
CA ALA A 300 5.91 -37.76 -71.85
C ALA A 300 7.11 -38.58 -72.35
N LYS A 301 8.15 -38.74 -71.52
CA LYS A 301 9.31 -39.59 -71.79
C LYS A 301 9.06 -41.08 -71.50
N GLY A 302 7.91 -41.45 -70.93
CA GLY A 302 7.59 -42.83 -70.56
C GLY A 302 8.31 -43.36 -69.32
N LEU A 303 8.93 -42.49 -68.51
CA LEU A 303 9.65 -42.86 -67.26
C LEU A 303 8.76 -42.80 -66.01
N LEU A 304 7.50 -42.35 -66.13
CA LEU A 304 6.57 -42.31 -64.99
C LEU A 304 5.87 -43.67 -64.85
N VAL A 305 6.23 -44.44 -63.81
CA VAL A 305 5.50 -45.66 -63.43
C VAL A 305 4.19 -45.23 -62.77
N PRO A 306 3.00 -45.68 -63.24
CA PRO A 306 1.74 -45.34 -62.60
C PRO A 306 1.75 -45.88 -61.17
N ALA A 307 1.51 -45.00 -60.19
CA ALA A 307 1.36 -45.41 -58.81
C ALA A 307 0.17 -46.37 -58.71
N ALA A 308 0.43 -47.61 -58.26
CA ALA A 308 -0.61 -48.60 -58.01
C ALA A 308 -1.67 -48.01 -57.07
N ALA A 309 -2.94 -48.03 -57.50
CA ALA A 309 -4.05 -47.52 -56.72
C ALA A 309 -4.06 -48.17 -55.32
N PRO A 310 -4.27 -47.40 -54.23
CA PRO A 310 -4.39 -48.01 -52.91
C PRO A 310 -5.59 -48.95 -52.94
N ALA A 311 -5.33 -50.23 -52.65
CA ALA A 311 -6.34 -51.28 -52.61
C ALA A 311 -7.52 -50.81 -51.74
N ALA A 312 -8.69 -50.68 -52.36
CA ALA A 312 -9.93 -50.40 -51.67
C ALA A 312 -10.11 -51.47 -50.58
N LYS A 313 -10.14 -51.06 -49.30
CA LYS A 313 -10.60 -51.93 -48.22
C LYS A 313 -12.03 -52.36 -48.57
N ALA A 314 -12.19 -53.64 -48.88
CA ALA A 314 -13.47 -54.32 -49.05
C ALA A 314 -14.30 -54.23 -47.74
N PRO A 315 -15.65 -54.24 -47.84
CA PRO A 315 -16.56 -54.00 -46.71
C PRO A 315 -16.44 -55.04 -45.59
#